data_AF-A0A804JGB3-F1
#
_entry.id   AF-A0A804JGB3-F1
#
_cell.length_a   1.000
_cell.length_b   1.000
_cell.length_c   1.000
_cell.angle_alpha   90.00
_cell.angle_beta   90.00
_cell.angle_gamma   90.00
#
_symmetry.space_group_name_H-M   'P 1'
#
loop_
_entity.id
_entity.type
_entity.pdbx_description
1 polymer ?
#
loop_
_entity_poly.entity_id
_entity_poly.type
_entity_poly.pdbx_seq_one_letter_code
_entity_poly.pdbx_strand_id
1 'polypeptide(L)'
;MWWSSLPPPPSHDRADMVSFSLWFVIDSWRQLLRSAFIFAGSEALTVGVNYGQIANDLPSPTRVAGLLRSLNISRVKLYDADRNVLTAFHDTDAEFVIGIGNENVSTMTDPGKALAWLQLHVLPYLPYTNITCVTVGNEVFKGNDTLLMSNLLPAMQSVHQALVSLGLDKKVTVASAHSIDMLASSYPPSAGSFRQDLSAYIQPILGFHSITNSPFLVNAYPFFAYKENPSTISLDYVLFEPNSGVTDPNTNLNYDNMLYAQIDAVYSAMRAWGHTDIEVRISETGWPSRGDDDEVGATPENAAKYNGNLLQRIEMNQGTPLKPTVPVDVYVFALFNENLKPGPTSERNYGLFYPDGTPVYNVGLRGHLPSIVFSSSSLMMPALSIVILAVAASILT
;
A
#
# COMPACT_ATOMS: atom_id res chain seq x y z
N MET A 1 -21.75 -73.04 16.77
CA MET A 1 -22.84 -72.74 17.71
C MET A 1 -22.26 -72.47 19.09
N TRP A 2 -21.92 -71.22 19.38
CA TRP A 2 -21.56 -70.76 20.72
C TRP A 2 -22.05 -69.30 20.84
N TRP A 3 -22.96 -69.07 21.78
CA TRP A 3 -23.39 -67.75 22.24
C TRP A 3 -22.63 -67.45 23.54
N SER A 4 -22.01 -66.28 23.65
CA SER A 4 -21.55 -65.74 24.93
C SER A 4 -21.50 -64.21 24.90
N SER A 5 -22.43 -63.61 25.65
CA SER A 5 -22.23 -62.49 26.59
C SER A 5 -21.68 -61.15 26.08
N LEU A 6 -22.57 -60.14 25.98
CA LEU A 6 -22.23 -58.72 25.94
C LEU A 6 -21.97 -58.17 27.37
N PRO A 7 -21.00 -57.25 27.56
CA PRO A 7 -20.81 -56.52 28.82
C PRO A 7 -21.76 -55.30 28.94
N PRO A 8 -22.00 -54.78 30.17
CA PRO A 8 -22.89 -53.63 30.39
C PRO A 8 -22.20 -52.30 30.04
N PRO A 9 -22.98 -51.22 29.81
CA PRO A 9 -22.42 -49.90 29.49
C PRO A 9 -21.83 -49.21 30.74
N PRO A 10 -20.82 -48.34 30.58
CA PRO A 10 -20.28 -47.57 31.69
C PRO A 10 -21.21 -46.40 32.06
N SER A 11 -21.22 -46.09 33.36
CA SER A 11 -21.93 -45.00 34.00
C SER A 11 -21.40 -43.63 33.55
N HIS A 12 -22.30 -42.74 33.12
CA HIS A 12 -22.00 -41.34 32.85
C HIS A 12 -21.80 -40.54 34.15
N ASP A 13 -20.60 -40.01 34.35
CA ASP A 13 -20.30 -39.03 35.38
C ASP A 13 -20.89 -37.64 35.03
N ARG A 14 -21.58 -37.04 35.99
CA ARG A 14 -22.29 -35.74 35.89
C ARG A 14 -21.36 -34.51 35.87
N ALA A 15 -20.04 -34.69 35.86
CA ALA A 15 -19.09 -33.58 35.97
C ALA A 15 -18.74 -32.90 34.63
N ASP A 16 -18.90 -33.60 33.50
CA ASP A 16 -18.48 -33.07 32.20
C ASP A 16 -19.53 -32.18 31.51
N MET A 17 -20.78 -32.25 31.95
CA MET A 17 -21.87 -31.45 31.36
C MET A 17 -21.87 -29.98 31.77
N VAL A 18 -21.23 -29.61 32.89
CA VAL A 18 -21.23 -28.21 33.37
C VAL A 18 -20.12 -27.37 32.71
N SER A 19 -19.00 -28.02 32.34
CA SER A 19 -17.89 -27.37 31.65
C SER A 19 -18.20 -27.04 30.17
N PHE A 20 -18.94 -27.93 29.50
CA PHE A 20 -19.31 -27.73 28.09
C PHE A 20 -20.36 -26.62 27.88
N SER A 21 -21.27 -26.43 28.84
CA SER A 21 -22.33 -25.41 28.75
C SER A 21 -21.86 -23.98 29.06
N LEU A 22 -20.77 -23.77 29.81
CA LEU A 22 -20.22 -22.42 30.02
C LEU A 22 -19.44 -21.90 28.81
N TRP A 23 -18.80 -22.79 28.05
CA TRP A 23 -18.01 -22.41 26.88
C TRP A 23 -18.88 -21.93 25.71
N PHE A 24 -20.01 -22.61 25.45
CA PHE A 24 -20.97 -22.20 24.41
C PHE A 24 -21.67 -20.87 24.72
N VAL A 25 -21.93 -20.58 26.00
CA VAL A 25 -22.54 -19.31 26.38
C VAL A 25 -21.53 -18.17 26.19
N ILE A 26 -20.28 -18.30 26.65
CA ILE A 26 -19.25 -17.25 26.48
C ILE A 26 -18.94 -16.98 25.00
N ASP A 27 -18.94 -18.01 24.14
CA ASP A 27 -18.67 -17.84 22.70
C ASP A 27 -19.89 -17.25 21.95
N SER A 28 -21.11 -17.58 22.37
CA SER A 28 -22.34 -16.99 21.82
C SER A 28 -22.49 -15.51 22.19
N TRP A 29 -22.06 -15.09 23.38
CA TRP A 29 -22.01 -13.66 23.76
C TRP A 29 -20.91 -12.90 23.02
N ARG A 30 -19.79 -13.54 22.65
CA ARG A 30 -18.73 -12.92 21.81
C ARG A 30 -19.16 -12.74 20.35
N GLN A 31 -20.00 -13.61 19.81
CA GLN A 31 -20.56 -13.45 18.46
C GLN A 31 -21.74 -12.45 18.44
N LEU A 32 -22.55 -12.38 19.50
CA LEU A 32 -23.63 -11.38 19.65
C LEU A 32 -23.11 -9.95 19.90
N LEU A 33 -21.96 -9.79 20.59
CA LEU A 33 -21.32 -8.48 20.74
C LEU A 33 -20.58 -7.99 19.49
N ARG A 34 -20.31 -8.87 18.52
CA ARG A 34 -19.79 -8.48 17.18
C ARG A 34 -20.90 -8.02 16.22
N SER A 35 -22.16 -8.27 16.53
CA SER A 35 -23.30 -7.97 15.65
C SER A 35 -24.09 -6.71 16.05
N ALA A 36 -23.60 -5.92 17.01
CA ALA A 36 -24.26 -4.70 17.50
C ALA A 36 -23.43 -3.40 17.32
N PHE A 37 -22.35 -3.43 16.54
CA PHE A 37 -21.74 -2.21 16.02
C PHE A 37 -22.09 -2.09 14.54
N ILE A 38 -23.24 -1.49 14.26
CA ILE A 38 -23.37 -0.72 13.02
C ILE A 38 -22.45 0.47 13.22
N PHE A 39 -21.16 0.29 12.93
CA PHE A 39 -20.32 1.43 12.61
C PHE A 39 -20.97 2.05 11.38
N ALA A 40 -21.51 3.26 11.55
CA ALA A 40 -21.53 4.20 10.44
C ALA A 40 -20.06 4.35 10.02
N GLY A 41 -19.62 3.49 9.10
CA GLY A 41 -18.28 3.58 8.54
C GLY A 41 -18.20 4.95 7.90
N SER A 42 -17.37 5.84 8.43
CA SER A 42 -16.79 6.86 7.56
C SER A 42 -16.09 6.06 6.47
N GLU A 43 -16.53 6.19 5.22
CA GLU A 43 -15.88 5.52 4.10
C GLU A 43 -14.38 5.83 4.19
N ALA A 44 -13.56 4.79 4.36
CA ALA A 44 -12.12 4.95 4.34
C ALA A 44 -11.75 5.55 2.99
N LEU A 45 -10.83 6.51 2.98
CA LEU A 45 -10.35 7.03 1.70
C LEU A 45 -9.74 5.84 0.95
N THR A 46 -10.23 5.59 -0.27
CA THR A 46 -9.71 4.51 -1.14
C THR A 46 -8.27 4.79 -1.60
N VAL A 47 -7.75 5.98 -1.32
CA VAL A 47 -6.37 6.39 -1.61
C VAL A 47 -5.36 5.71 -0.69
N GLY A 48 -4.25 5.29 -1.28
CA GLY A 48 -3.05 4.89 -0.54
C GLY A 48 -2.03 6.01 -0.42
N VAL A 49 -1.05 5.83 0.46
CA VAL A 49 0.08 6.76 0.59
C VAL A 49 1.39 5.99 0.60
N ASN A 50 2.41 6.54 -0.06
CA ASN A 50 3.78 6.06 0.05
C ASN A 50 4.36 6.55 1.39
N TYR A 51 4.73 5.62 2.26
CA TYR A 51 5.45 5.93 3.49
C TYR A 51 6.95 5.76 3.27
N GLY A 52 7.56 6.79 2.68
CA GLY A 52 9.01 6.89 2.51
C GLY A 52 9.73 7.10 3.84
N GLN A 53 10.94 6.53 3.95
CA GLN A 53 11.75 6.51 5.18
C GLN A 53 13.18 7.04 4.96
N ILE A 54 13.47 7.70 3.84
CA ILE A 54 14.79 8.28 3.54
C ILE A 54 14.91 9.65 4.23
N ALA A 55 14.87 9.63 5.56
CA ALA A 55 14.98 10.80 6.42
C ALA A 55 15.47 10.42 7.82
N ASN A 56 15.91 11.41 8.60
CA ASN A 56 16.41 11.20 9.97
C ASN A 56 15.58 11.90 11.06
N ASP A 57 14.46 12.51 10.71
CA ASP A 57 13.60 13.33 11.58
C ASP A 57 12.13 12.88 11.61
N LEU A 58 11.81 11.73 11.00
CA LEU A 58 10.43 11.21 10.93
C LEU A 58 9.89 10.79 12.31
N PRO A 59 8.55 10.85 12.51
CA PRO A 59 7.91 10.28 13.68
C PRO A 59 8.17 8.78 13.80
N SER A 60 8.03 8.25 15.02
CA SER A 60 8.05 6.80 15.22
C SER A 60 6.89 6.12 14.47
N PRO A 61 7.05 4.87 14.00
CA PRO A 61 6.00 4.19 13.24
C PRO A 61 4.65 4.09 13.96
N THR A 62 4.64 3.97 15.30
CA THR A 62 3.40 3.99 16.10
C THR A 62 2.66 5.33 16.00
N ARG A 63 3.39 6.45 15.98
CA ARG A 63 2.78 7.78 15.80
C ARG A 63 2.25 7.93 14.38
N VAL A 64 2.98 7.40 13.39
CA VAL A 64 2.52 7.36 11.99
C VAL A 64 1.24 6.53 11.84
N ALA A 65 1.15 5.37 12.50
CA ALA A 65 -0.09 4.58 12.53
C ALA A 65 -1.28 5.36 13.11
N GLY A 66 -1.05 6.11 14.19
CA GLY A 66 -2.05 7.01 14.75
C GLY A 66 -2.46 8.14 13.80
N LEU A 67 -1.50 8.74 13.09
CA LEU A 67 -1.76 9.79 12.09
C LEU A 67 -2.60 9.25 10.94
N LEU A 68 -2.21 8.14 10.31
CA LEU A 68 -2.94 7.57 9.18
C LEU A 68 -4.37 7.16 9.57
N ARG A 69 -4.55 6.60 10.76
CA ARG A 69 -5.88 6.33 11.30
C ARG A 69 -6.72 7.59 11.45
N SER A 70 -6.14 8.68 11.96
CA SER A 70 -6.85 9.97 12.09
C SER A 70 -7.21 10.60 10.74
N LEU A 71 -6.52 10.20 9.68
CA LEU A 71 -6.75 10.64 8.31
C LEU A 71 -7.69 9.74 7.52
N ASN A 72 -8.17 8.64 8.11
CA ASN A 72 -8.90 7.58 7.40
C ASN A 72 -8.14 7.02 6.18
N ILE A 73 -6.80 6.99 6.24
CA ILE A 73 -5.94 6.36 5.23
C ILE A 73 -5.59 4.96 5.74
N SER A 74 -6.04 3.94 5.01
CA SER A 74 -5.83 2.54 5.36
C SER A 74 -5.04 1.77 4.31
N ARG A 75 -4.36 2.45 3.38
CA ARG A 75 -3.51 1.80 2.37
C ARG A 75 -2.13 2.43 2.38
N VAL A 76 -1.10 1.62 2.60
CA VAL A 76 0.28 2.08 2.81
C VAL A 76 1.22 1.30 1.90
N LYS A 77 2.05 2.02 1.14
CA LYS A 77 3.14 1.41 0.37
C LYS A 77 4.48 1.75 1.02
N LEU A 78 5.25 0.72 1.35
CA LEU A 78 6.64 0.78 1.76
C LEU A 78 7.57 0.40 0.60
N TYR A 79 8.79 0.92 0.63
CA TYR A 79 9.84 0.58 -0.32
C TYR A 79 10.70 -0.61 0.13
N ASP A 80 10.50 -1.05 1.37
CA ASP A 80 11.14 -2.18 2.01
C ASP A 80 10.10 -3.02 2.76
N ALA A 81 10.57 -3.85 3.70
CA ALA A 81 9.74 -4.58 4.64
C ALA A 81 10.15 -4.27 6.09
N ASP A 82 10.18 -2.99 6.47
CA ASP A 82 10.55 -2.54 7.82
C ASP A 82 9.64 -3.17 8.89
N ARG A 83 10.25 -4.07 9.69
CA ARG A 83 9.60 -4.76 10.80
C ARG A 83 9.00 -3.82 11.83
N ASN A 84 9.61 -2.67 12.08
CA ASN A 84 9.15 -1.72 13.09
C ASN A 84 7.86 -1.06 12.62
N VAL A 85 7.76 -0.77 11.32
CA VAL A 85 6.54 -0.27 10.71
C VAL A 85 5.46 -1.34 10.73
N LEU A 86 5.72 -2.52 10.17
CA LEU A 86 4.72 -3.59 10.10
C LEU A 86 4.19 -3.99 11.49
N THR A 87 5.04 -4.00 12.52
CA THR A 87 4.64 -4.26 13.92
C THR A 87 3.80 -3.13 14.50
N ALA A 88 4.10 -1.87 14.18
CA ALA A 88 3.34 -0.72 14.70
C ALA A 88 1.90 -0.65 14.17
N PHE A 89 1.61 -1.34 13.06
CA PHE A 89 0.30 -1.44 12.43
C PHE A 89 -0.42 -2.77 12.70
N HIS A 90 0.07 -3.58 13.65
CA HIS A 90 -0.59 -4.81 14.10
C HIS A 90 -2.02 -4.51 14.58
N ASP A 91 -2.99 -5.35 14.19
CA ASP A 91 -4.42 -5.22 14.48
C ASP A 91 -5.03 -3.89 14.04
N THR A 92 -4.52 -3.32 12.94
CA THR A 92 -5.16 -2.19 12.24
C THR A 92 -5.75 -2.64 10.92
N ASP A 93 -6.72 -1.88 10.40
CA ASP A 93 -7.32 -2.15 9.09
C ASP A 93 -6.42 -1.69 7.92
N ALA A 94 -5.16 -1.33 8.18
CA ALA A 94 -4.24 -0.86 7.17
C ALA A 94 -3.73 -2.02 6.28
N GLU A 95 -3.90 -1.86 4.97
CA GLU A 95 -3.33 -2.71 3.93
C GLU A 95 -1.93 -2.24 3.54
N PHE A 96 -1.02 -3.20 3.34
CA PHE A 96 0.37 -2.95 3.02
C PHE A 96 0.79 -3.51 1.68
N VAL A 97 1.40 -2.65 0.88
CA VAL A 97 2.35 -3.02 -0.17
C VAL A 97 3.75 -2.88 0.41
N ILE A 98 4.57 -3.94 0.33
CA ILE A 98 5.96 -3.92 0.81
C ILE A 98 6.93 -4.20 -0.33
N GLY A 99 8.17 -3.73 -0.19
CA GLY A 99 9.17 -3.75 -1.26
C GLY A 99 10.34 -4.71 -1.04
N ILE A 100 10.74 -5.37 -2.12
CA ILE A 100 12.08 -5.93 -2.31
C ILE A 100 12.84 -4.92 -3.18
N GLY A 101 13.85 -4.26 -2.60
CA GLY A 101 14.63 -3.25 -3.30
C GLY A 101 15.43 -3.80 -4.49
N ASN A 102 15.85 -2.91 -5.39
CA ASN A 102 16.58 -3.25 -6.62
C ASN A 102 17.86 -4.06 -6.33
N GLU A 103 18.55 -3.76 -5.24
CA GLU A 103 19.75 -4.45 -4.77
C GLU A 103 19.51 -5.93 -4.42
N ASN A 104 18.27 -6.31 -4.14
CA ASN A 104 17.88 -7.67 -3.77
C ASN A 104 17.27 -8.48 -4.93
N VAL A 105 16.92 -7.85 -6.05
CA VAL A 105 16.25 -8.52 -7.19
C VAL A 105 17.06 -9.72 -7.70
N SER A 106 18.37 -9.56 -7.91
CA SER A 106 19.24 -10.67 -8.35
C SER A 106 19.22 -11.85 -7.37
N THR A 107 19.22 -11.59 -6.07
CA THR A 107 19.17 -12.62 -5.02
C THR A 107 17.84 -13.37 -5.03
N MET A 108 16.74 -12.69 -5.35
CA MET A 108 15.41 -13.29 -5.39
C MET A 108 15.18 -14.20 -6.60
N THR A 109 16.11 -14.25 -7.56
CA THR A 109 16.03 -15.25 -8.63
C THR A 109 16.18 -16.69 -8.10
N ASP A 110 16.83 -16.87 -6.94
CA ASP A 110 16.89 -18.15 -6.22
C ASP A 110 15.60 -18.41 -5.43
N PRO A 111 14.85 -19.50 -5.73
CA PRO A 111 13.59 -19.79 -5.05
C PRO A 111 13.72 -20.01 -3.54
N GLY A 112 14.85 -20.56 -3.06
CA GLY A 112 15.11 -20.76 -1.64
C GLY A 112 15.35 -19.43 -0.92
N LYS A 113 16.01 -18.47 -1.58
CA LYS A 113 16.18 -17.10 -1.06
C LYS A 113 14.85 -16.34 -1.04
N ALA A 114 14.05 -16.46 -2.09
CA ALA A 114 12.71 -15.88 -2.13
C ALA A 114 11.81 -16.42 -1.00
N LEU A 115 11.82 -17.74 -0.77
CA LEU A 115 11.09 -18.36 0.33
C LEU A 115 11.57 -17.88 1.70
N ALA A 116 12.89 -17.85 1.92
CA ALA A 116 13.45 -17.36 3.17
C ALA A 116 13.09 -15.89 3.44
N TRP A 117 13.06 -15.06 2.38
CA TRP A 117 12.64 -13.66 2.49
C TRP A 117 11.18 -13.55 2.94
N LEU A 118 10.25 -14.30 2.32
CA LEU A 118 8.83 -14.29 2.73
C LEU A 118 8.61 -14.81 4.14
N GLN A 119 9.34 -15.85 4.55
CA GLN A 119 9.28 -16.39 5.92
C GLN A 119 9.73 -15.38 6.97
N LEU A 120 10.64 -14.47 6.61
CA LEU A 120 11.15 -13.44 7.50
C LEU A 120 10.29 -12.15 7.48
N HIS A 121 9.81 -11.75 6.30
CA HIS A 121 9.25 -10.42 6.07
C HIS A 121 7.73 -10.39 5.85
N VAL A 122 7.08 -11.53 5.58
CA VAL A 122 5.63 -11.60 5.33
C VAL A 122 4.93 -12.47 6.37
N LEU A 123 5.38 -13.72 6.50
CA LEU A 123 4.70 -14.72 7.32
C LEU A 123 4.52 -14.31 8.80
N PRO A 124 5.49 -13.66 9.48
CA PRO A 124 5.34 -13.30 10.89
C PRO A 124 4.27 -12.24 11.16
N TYR A 125 3.88 -11.47 10.14
CA TYR A 125 2.93 -10.36 10.28
C TYR A 125 1.51 -10.77 9.92
N LEU A 126 1.31 -11.86 9.16
CA LEU A 126 -0.03 -12.33 8.82
C LEU A 126 -0.62 -13.20 9.95
N PRO A 127 -1.91 -13.05 10.30
CA PRO A 127 -2.90 -12.16 9.67
C PRO A 127 -2.98 -10.74 10.27
N TYR A 128 -2.16 -10.44 11.26
CA TYR A 128 -2.28 -9.25 12.13
C TYR A 128 -1.99 -7.90 11.45
N THR A 129 -1.13 -7.88 10.43
CA THR A 129 -0.88 -6.73 9.56
C THR A 129 -1.21 -7.15 8.14
N ASN A 130 -2.13 -6.46 7.47
CA ASN A 130 -2.69 -6.93 6.20
C ASN A 130 -1.75 -6.63 5.02
N ILE A 131 -0.73 -7.45 4.82
CA ILE A 131 0.11 -7.38 3.60
C ILE A 131 -0.68 -7.96 2.43
N THR A 132 -0.85 -7.16 1.37
CA THR A 132 -1.64 -7.52 0.17
C THR A 132 -0.79 -7.60 -1.10
N CYS A 133 0.39 -6.99 -1.13
CA CYS A 133 1.29 -7.06 -2.27
C CYS A 133 2.77 -6.99 -1.87
N VAL A 134 3.61 -7.75 -2.57
CA VAL A 134 5.06 -7.62 -2.55
C VAL A 134 5.52 -7.07 -3.90
N THR A 135 6.15 -5.89 -3.91
CA THR A 135 6.78 -5.33 -5.10
C THR A 135 8.22 -5.80 -5.23
N VAL A 136 8.61 -6.33 -6.38
CA VAL A 136 9.98 -6.73 -6.71
C VAL A 136 10.61 -5.66 -7.59
N GLY A 137 11.57 -4.92 -7.03
CA GLY A 137 12.20 -3.78 -7.67
C GLY A 137 11.28 -2.57 -7.83
N ASN A 138 11.90 -1.44 -8.19
CA ASN A 138 11.23 -0.17 -8.45
C ASN A 138 11.95 0.55 -9.61
N GLU A 139 11.20 0.94 -10.63
CA GLU A 139 11.68 1.65 -11.84
C GLU A 139 12.87 0.97 -12.54
N VAL A 140 12.92 -0.37 -12.51
CA VAL A 140 14.03 -1.18 -13.06
C VAL A 140 14.40 -0.82 -14.50
N PHE A 141 13.43 -0.39 -15.31
CA PHE A 141 13.62 -0.06 -16.72
C PHE A 141 14.04 1.38 -17.02
N LYS A 142 14.20 2.22 -15.99
CA LYS A 142 14.63 3.62 -16.14
C LYS A 142 16.12 3.76 -16.42
N GLY A 143 16.92 2.84 -15.88
CA GLY A 143 18.38 2.80 -16.06
C GLY A 143 18.82 1.97 -17.27
N ASN A 144 20.10 1.59 -17.29
CA ASN A 144 20.71 0.73 -18.30
C ASN A 144 21.31 -0.57 -17.72
N ASP A 145 20.94 -0.92 -16.48
CA ASP A 145 21.40 -2.15 -15.84
C ASP A 145 20.66 -3.36 -16.43
N THR A 146 21.26 -3.95 -17.47
CA THR A 146 20.70 -5.10 -18.18
C THR A 146 20.64 -6.36 -17.31
N LEU A 147 21.49 -6.48 -16.28
CA LEU A 147 21.44 -7.58 -15.33
C LEU A 147 20.22 -7.44 -14.42
N LEU A 148 19.96 -6.23 -13.89
CA LEU A 148 18.76 -5.96 -13.11
C LEU A 148 17.48 -6.20 -13.93
N MET A 149 17.44 -5.72 -15.18
CA MET A 149 16.31 -5.94 -16.09
C MET A 149 16.05 -7.43 -16.38
N SER A 150 17.10 -8.19 -16.67
CA SER A 150 16.98 -9.63 -16.96
C SER A 150 16.62 -10.47 -15.73
N ASN A 151 17.00 -10.03 -14.53
CA ASN A 151 16.68 -10.71 -13.28
C ASN A 151 15.27 -10.42 -12.74
N LEU A 152 14.60 -9.36 -13.22
CA LEU A 152 13.32 -8.93 -12.68
C LEU A 152 12.23 -10.00 -12.76
N LEU A 153 11.97 -10.56 -13.95
CA LEU A 153 10.93 -11.57 -14.10
C LEU A 153 11.26 -12.87 -13.33
N PRO A 154 12.47 -13.45 -13.41
CA PRO A 154 12.82 -14.62 -12.60
C PRO A 154 12.64 -14.38 -11.10
N ALA A 155 12.97 -13.18 -10.60
CA ALA A 155 12.75 -12.81 -9.21
C ALA A 155 11.24 -12.76 -8.85
N MET A 156 10.42 -12.12 -9.68
CA MET A 156 8.96 -12.09 -9.51
C MET A 156 8.37 -13.51 -9.48
N GLN A 157 8.82 -14.38 -10.40
CA GLN A 157 8.38 -15.77 -10.46
C GLN A 157 8.78 -16.57 -9.21
N SER A 158 10.03 -16.44 -8.75
CA SER A 158 10.50 -17.10 -7.53
C SER A 158 9.74 -16.63 -6.28
N VAL A 159 9.46 -15.33 -6.14
CA VAL A 159 8.64 -14.79 -5.04
C VAL A 159 7.21 -15.31 -5.11
N HIS A 160 6.58 -15.32 -6.29
CA HIS A 160 5.22 -15.84 -6.44
C HIS A 160 5.15 -17.34 -6.15
N GLN A 161 6.09 -18.13 -6.64
CA GLN A 161 6.16 -19.57 -6.36
C GLN A 161 6.35 -19.85 -4.87
N ALA A 162 7.13 -19.02 -4.18
CA ALA A 162 7.29 -19.11 -2.74
C ALA A 162 5.98 -18.77 -2.01
N LEU A 163 5.23 -17.74 -2.42
CA LEU A 163 3.88 -17.46 -1.90
C LEU A 163 2.92 -18.63 -2.11
N VAL A 164 2.93 -19.26 -3.30
CA VAL A 164 2.13 -20.47 -3.59
C VAL A 164 2.49 -21.61 -2.62
N SER A 165 3.78 -21.86 -2.39
CA SER A 165 4.21 -22.91 -1.47
C SER A 165 3.84 -22.65 0.00
N LEU A 166 3.66 -21.39 0.38
CA LEU A 166 3.16 -20.98 1.68
C LEU A 166 1.62 -20.89 1.74
N GLY A 167 0.91 -21.11 0.64
CA GLY A 167 -0.54 -20.95 0.55
C GLY A 167 -1.03 -19.50 0.67
N LEU A 168 -0.18 -18.53 0.31
CA LEU A 168 -0.44 -17.09 0.44
C LEU A 168 -0.75 -16.39 -0.89
N ASP A 169 -0.66 -17.08 -2.03
CA ASP A 169 -0.80 -16.49 -3.38
C ASP A 169 -2.20 -15.92 -3.68
N LYS A 170 -3.21 -16.29 -2.88
CA LYS A 170 -4.56 -15.71 -2.96
C LYS A 170 -4.75 -14.45 -2.11
N LYS A 171 -3.84 -14.18 -1.19
CA LYS A 171 -3.87 -13.01 -0.30
C LYS A 171 -2.84 -11.96 -0.68
N VAL A 172 -1.67 -12.39 -1.13
CA VAL A 172 -0.53 -11.52 -1.43
C VAL A 172 -0.20 -11.65 -2.92
N THR A 173 -0.34 -10.56 -3.66
CA THR A 173 0.09 -10.49 -5.07
C THR A 173 1.57 -10.15 -5.18
N VAL A 174 2.17 -10.46 -6.33
CA VAL A 174 3.52 -10.02 -6.68
C VAL A 174 3.42 -9.06 -7.86
N ALA A 175 4.07 -7.90 -7.76
CA ALA A 175 4.14 -6.94 -8.84
C ALA A 175 5.53 -6.27 -8.91
N SER A 176 5.76 -5.42 -9.91
CA SER A 176 6.90 -4.50 -9.94
C SER A 176 6.38 -3.10 -10.27
N ALA A 177 6.93 -2.08 -9.61
CA ALA A 177 6.57 -0.70 -9.88
C ALA A 177 7.45 -0.12 -10.99
N HIS A 178 6.84 0.53 -11.98
CA HIS A 178 7.56 0.97 -13.15
C HIS A 178 7.34 2.45 -13.48
N SER A 179 8.39 3.15 -13.92
CA SER A 179 8.26 4.51 -14.48
C SER A 179 7.53 4.48 -15.82
N ILE A 180 6.74 5.52 -16.10
CA ILE A 180 6.18 5.76 -17.43
C ILE A 180 7.24 5.95 -18.53
N ASP A 181 8.51 6.22 -18.18
CA ASP A 181 9.64 6.32 -19.12
C ASP A 181 9.90 5.04 -19.95
N MET A 182 9.24 3.93 -19.60
CA MET A 182 9.24 2.73 -20.44
C MET A 182 8.42 2.88 -21.73
N LEU A 183 7.58 3.91 -21.84
CA LEU A 183 6.80 4.18 -23.04
C LEU A 183 7.67 4.86 -24.10
N ALA A 184 7.59 4.40 -25.35
CA ALA A 184 8.15 5.11 -26.50
C ALA A 184 7.23 6.22 -26.99
N SER A 185 5.92 6.01 -26.88
CA SER A 185 4.90 7.00 -27.22
C SER A 185 3.84 6.98 -26.14
N SER A 186 3.41 8.17 -25.73
CA SER A 186 2.29 8.39 -24.80
C SER A 186 1.30 9.44 -25.31
N TYR A 187 1.54 10.02 -26.49
CA TYR A 187 0.68 11.02 -27.11
C TYR A 187 0.42 10.72 -28.61
N PRO A 188 -0.85 10.68 -29.05
CA PRO A 188 -2.04 10.70 -28.19
C PRO A 188 -2.14 9.39 -27.35
N PRO A 189 -2.92 9.34 -26.25
CA PRO A 189 -2.98 8.17 -25.37
C PRO A 189 -3.29 6.85 -26.08
N SER A 190 -4.16 6.86 -27.10
CA SER A 190 -4.48 5.68 -27.92
C SER A 190 -3.30 5.13 -28.73
N ALA A 191 -2.26 5.93 -28.96
CA ALA A 191 -1.00 5.54 -29.60
C ALA A 191 0.08 5.14 -28.59
N GLY A 192 -0.31 4.96 -27.32
CA GLY A 192 0.55 4.46 -26.26
C GLY A 192 1.28 3.19 -26.68
N SER A 193 2.60 3.17 -26.55
CA SER A 193 3.42 1.99 -26.88
C SER A 193 4.65 1.92 -25.97
N PHE A 194 5.01 0.70 -25.57
CA PHE A 194 6.25 0.46 -24.86
C PHE A 194 7.45 0.62 -25.79
N ARG A 195 8.58 1.00 -25.20
CA ARG A 195 9.89 1.01 -25.85
C ARG A 195 10.24 -0.37 -26.41
N GLN A 196 10.59 -0.40 -27.70
CA GLN A 196 10.86 -1.66 -28.40
C GLN A 196 12.10 -2.37 -27.87
N ASP A 197 13.11 -1.63 -27.39
CA ASP A 197 14.32 -2.20 -26.78
C ASP A 197 14.04 -2.89 -25.44
N LEU A 198 12.91 -2.59 -24.80
CA LEU A 198 12.46 -3.25 -23.56
C LEU A 198 11.51 -4.43 -23.80
N SER A 199 11.13 -4.70 -25.05
CA SER A 199 10.11 -5.71 -25.41
C SER A 199 10.41 -7.10 -24.85
N ALA A 200 11.68 -7.53 -24.90
CA ALA A 200 12.13 -8.83 -24.39
C ALA A 200 11.94 -9.00 -22.88
N TYR A 201 11.82 -7.89 -22.13
CA TYR A 201 11.60 -7.91 -20.68
C TYR A 201 10.13 -7.69 -20.33
N ILE A 202 9.49 -6.68 -20.91
CA ILE A 202 8.14 -6.27 -20.51
C ILE A 202 7.09 -7.26 -21.01
N GLN A 203 7.18 -7.80 -22.24
CA GLN A 203 6.16 -8.75 -22.74
C GLN A 203 6.02 -9.99 -21.83
N PRO A 204 7.11 -10.67 -21.41
CA PRO A 204 7.02 -11.76 -20.44
C PRO A 204 6.45 -11.33 -19.07
N ILE A 205 6.73 -10.10 -18.61
CA ILE A 205 6.18 -9.55 -17.36
C ILE A 205 4.66 -9.34 -17.47
N LEU A 206 4.16 -8.84 -18.60
CA LEU A 206 2.71 -8.76 -18.83
C LEU A 206 2.07 -10.15 -18.82
N GLY A 207 2.72 -11.15 -19.44
CA GLY A 207 2.29 -12.55 -19.35
C GLY A 207 2.21 -13.06 -17.91
N PHE A 208 3.18 -12.71 -17.07
CA PHE A 208 3.15 -13.03 -15.64
C PHE A 208 1.96 -12.37 -14.92
N HIS A 209 1.72 -11.08 -15.15
CA HIS A 209 0.60 -10.36 -14.52
C HIS A 209 -0.75 -10.95 -14.92
N SER A 210 -0.92 -11.28 -16.20
CA SER A 210 -2.11 -11.94 -16.74
C SER A 210 -2.39 -13.29 -16.06
N ILE A 211 -1.37 -14.16 -15.97
CA ILE A 211 -1.53 -15.50 -15.38
C ILE A 211 -1.76 -15.45 -13.86
N THR A 212 -1.11 -14.51 -13.18
CA THR A 212 -1.21 -14.39 -11.71
C THR A 212 -2.36 -13.50 -11.24
N ASN A 213 -3.07 -12.86 -12.18
CA ASN A 213 -4.11 -11.86 -11.91
C ASN A 213 -3.61 -10.75 -10.96
N SER A 214 -2.39 -10.27 -11.22
CA SER A 214 -1.77 -9.18 -10.44
C SER A 214 -1.78 -7.87 -11.24
N PRO A 215 -1.83 -6.71 -10.57
CA PRO A 215 -1.88 -5.42 -11.25
C PRO A 215 -0.52 -5.04 -11.85
N PHE A 216 -0.56 -4.24 -12.92
CA PHE A 216 0.61 -3.55 -13.45
C PHE A 216 0.76 -2.19 -12.74
N LEU A 217 1.83 -2.04 -11.96
CA LEU A 217 2.04 -0.86 -11.13
C LEU A 217 2.86 0.20 -11.88
N VAL A 218 2.35 1.43 -11.90
CA VAL A 218 2.97 2.55 -12.61
C VAL A 218 3.25 3.71 -11.67
N ASN A 219 4.43 4.28 -11.76
CA ASN A 219 4.79 5.57 -11.18
C ASN A 219 4.55 6.63 -12.26
N ALA A 220 3.57 7.50 -12.05
CA ALA A 220 3.11 8.45 -13.06
C ALA A 220 3.07 9.87 -12.47
N TYR A 221 3.85 10.78 -13.04
CA TYR A 221 4.02 12.13 -12.52
C TYR A 221 3.82 13.16 -13.65
N PRO A 222 2.63 13.77 -13.77
CA PRO A 222 2.39 14.91 -14.65
C PRO A 222 3.37 16.08 -14.41
N PHE A 223 3.88 16.23 -13.18
CA PHE A 223 4.88 17.22 -12.82
C PHE A 223 6.10 17.21 -13.75
N PHE A 224 6.66 16.04 -14.06
CA PHE A 224 7.89 15.97 -14.89
C PHE A 224 7.64 16.45 -16.32
N ALA A 225 6.50 16.10 -16.91
CA ALA A 225 6.14 16.58 -18.25
C ALA A 225 5.99 18.11 -18.26
N TYR A 226 5.29 18.67 -17.25
CA TYR A 226 5.15 20.12 -17.13
C TYR A 226 6.48 20.83 -16.90
N LYS A 227 7.33 20.31 -16.01
CA LYS A 227 8.67 20.85 -15.75
C LYS A 227 9.50 20.96 -17.02
N GLU A 228 9.46 19.93 -17.88
CA GLU A 228 10.23 19.91 -19.13
C GLU A 228 9.66 20.86 -20.20
N ASN A 229 8.33 21.06 -20.24
CA ASN A 229 7.66 21.79 -21.32
C ASN A 229 6.58 22.78 -20.82
N PRO A 230 6.89 23.72 -19.90
CA PRO A 230 5.89 24.55 -19.23
C PRO A 230 5.22 25.58 -20.16
N SER A 231 5.83 25.87 -21.31
CA SER A 231 5.27 26.77 -22.33
C SER A 231 4.22 26.12 -23.23
N THR A 232 4.22 24.79 -23.32
CA THR A 232 3.34 24.02 -24.22
C THR A 232 2.29 23.23 -23.43
N ILE A 233 2.67 22.71 -22.27
CA ILE A 233 1.80 21.93 -21.41
C ILE A 233 1.09 22.89 -20.46
N SER A 234 -0.24 22.96 -20.56
CA SER A 234 -1.07 23.77 -19.67
C SER A 234 -0.91 23.32 -18.22
N LEU A 235 -0.68 24.28 -17.33
CA LEU A 235 -0.65 24.02 -15.89
C LEU A 235 -2.00 23.49 -15.40
N ASP A 236 -3.11 24.02 -15.91
CA ASP A 236 -4.45 23.58 -15.51
C ASP A 236 -4.69 22.11 -15.86
N TYR A 237 -4.17 21.66 -17.01
CA TYR A 237 -4.28 20.28 -17.48
C TYR A 237 -3.52 19.28 -16.61
N VAL A 238 -2.37 19.68 -16.04
CA VAL A 238 -1.57 18.80 -15.17
C VAL A 238 -1.98 18.89 -13.70
N LEU A 239 -2.77 19.89 -13.31
CA LEU A 239 -3.27 20.09 -11.95
C LEU A 239 -4.74 19.67 -11.75
N PHE A 240 -5.37 19.04 -12.74
CA PHE A 240 -6.81 18.69 -12.74
C PHE A 240 -7.75 19.90 -12.62
N GLU A 241 -7.28 21.10 -12.93
CA GLU A 241 -8.09 22.32 -12.91
C GLU A 241 -9.01 22.38 -14.13
N PRO A 242 -10.10 23.15 -14.11
CA PRO A 242 -10.99 23.29 -15.26
C PRO A 242 -10.26 23.76 -16.53
N ASN A 243 -10.29 22.94 -17.57
CA ASN A 243 -9.69 23.23 -18.86
C ASN A 243 -10.47 22.56 -20.00
N SER A 244 -10.11 22.83 -21.26
CA SER A 244 -10.81 22.24 -22.43
C SER A 244 -10.50 20.75 -22.64
N GLY A 245 -9.47 20.24 -21.97
CA GLY A 245 -8.92 18.91 -22.19
C GLY A 245 -8.14 18.80 -23.48
N VAL A 246 -7.62 17.59 -23.71
CA VAL A 246 -6.92 17.17 -24.90
C VAL A 246 -7.70 16.02 -25.52
N THR A 247 -8.25 16.23 -26.70
CA THR A 247 -8.99 15.20 -27.43
C THR A 247 -8.03 14.31 -28.20
N ASP A 248 -8.08 13.00 -27.91
CA ASP A 248 -7.36 11.99 -28.66
C ASP A 248 -7.95 11.87 -30.08
N PRO A 249 -7.17 12.11 -31.15
CA PRO A 249 -7.68 12.16 -32.52
C PRO A 249 -8.07 10.80 -33.10
N ASN A 250 -7.61 9.69 -32.50
CA ASN A 250 -7.91 8.35 -33.00
C ASN A 250 -9.19 7.78 -32.38
N THR A 251 -9.52 8.20 -31.16
CA THR A 251 -10.63 7.65 -30.38
C THR A 251 -11.73 8.66 -30.06
N ASN A 252 -11.47 9.96 -30.24
CA ASN A 252 -12.31 11.07 -29.79
C ASN A 252 -12.55 11.10 -28.27
N LEU A 253 -11.77 10.36 -27.49
CA LEU A 253 -11.79 10.47 -26.03
C LEU A 253 -11.16 11.79 -25.61
N ASN A 254 -11.84 12.54 -24.75
CA ASN A 254 -11.31 13.78 -24.21
C ASN A 254 -10.70 13.55 -22.83
N TYR A 255 -9.44 13.93 -22.69
CA TYR A 255 -8.71 13.87 -21.43
C TYR A 255 -8.69 15.26 -20.82
N ASP A 256 -9.39 15.46 -19.70
CA ASP A 256 -9.39 16.74 -18.98
C ASP A 256 -8.16 16.89 -18.06
N ASN A 257 -7.37 15.82 -17.89
CA ASN A 257 -6.14 15.85 -17.10
C ASN A 257 -5.08 14.87 -17.64
N MET A 258 -3.81 15.17 -17.35
CA MET A 258 -2.69 14.39 -17.86
C MET A 258 -2.54 13.01 -17.21
N LEU A 259 -2.83 12.85 -15.92
CA LEU A 259 -2.64 11.56 -15.25
C LEU A 259 -3.50 10.47 -15.92
N TYR A 260 -4.74 10.79 -16.28
CA TYR A 260 -5.64 9.86 -16.96
C TYR A 260 -5.16 9.55 -18.38
N ALA A 261 -4.60 10.55 -19.08
CA ALA A 261 -3.97 10.34 -20.38
C ALA A 261 -2.76 9.40 -20.27
N GLN A 262 -1.94 9.54 -19.23
CA GLN A 262 -0.79 8.68 -18.94
C GLN A 262 -1.22 7.24 -18.64
N ILE A 263 -2.25 7.04 -17.80
CA ILE A 263 -2.81 5.72 -17.49
C ILE A 263 -3.32 5.04 -18.77
N ASP A 264 -4.07 5.76 -19.60
CA ASP A 264 -4.65 5.20 -20.83
C ASP A 264 -3.61 4.94 -21.92
N ALA A 265 -2.50 5.68 -21.92
CA ALA A 265 -1.33 5.35 -22.74
C ALA A 265 -0.72 4.01 -22.35
N VAL A 266 -0.64 3.69 -21.05
CA VAL A 266 -0.17 2.37 -20.59
C VAL A 266 -1.16 1.27 -20.97
N TYR A 267 -2.46 1.47 -20.77
CA TYR A 267 -3.48 0.52 -21.24
C TYR A 267 -3.40 0.27 -22.75
N SER A 268 -3.19 1.32 -23.54
CA SER A 268 -3.04 1.21 -25.00
C SER A 268 -1.78 0.45 -25.38
N ALA A 269 -0.67 0.68 -24.67
CA ALA A 269 0.59 -0.05 -24.87
C ALA A 269 0.45 -1.54 -24.55
N MET A 270 -0.21 -1.90 -23.45
CA MET A 270 -0.50 -3.31 -23.11
C MET A 270 -1.42 -3.96 -24.15
N ARG A 271 -2.46 -3.24 -24.60
CA ARG A 271 -3.38 -3.72 -25.63
C ARG A 271 -2.67 -4.00 -26.95
N ALA A 272 -1.68 -3.19 -27.34
CA ALA A 272 -0.86 -3.41 -28.53
C ALA A 272 -0.07 -4.73 -28.48
N TRP A 273 0.19 -5.26 -27.28
CA TRP A 273 0.79 -6.58 -27.06
C TRP A 273 -0.20 -7.66 -26.64
N GLY A 274 -1.51 -7.42 -26.84
CA GLY A 274 -2.56 -8.43 -26.64
C GLY A 274 -3.11 -8.53 -25.23
N HIS A 275 -2.69 -7.65 -24.31
CA HIS A 275 -3.16 -7.66 -22.93
C HIS A 275 -4.26 -6.62 -22.71
N THR A 276 -5.45 -7.09 -22.35
CA THR A 276 -6.63 -6.24 -22.04
C THR A 276 -7.25 -6.56 -20.67
N ASP A 277 -6.68 -7.57 -20.03
CA ASP A 277 -7.07 -8.24 -18.79
C ASP A 277 -6.28 -7.74 -17.57
N ILE A 278 -5.18 -7.02 -17.79
CA ILE A 278 -4.33 -6.51 -16.71
C ILE A 278 -4.80 -5.12 -16.29
N GLU A 279 -5.08 -4.97 -14.99
CA GLU A 279 -5.42 -3.69 -14.36
C GLU A 279 -4.15 -2.84 -14.16
N VAL A 280 -4.20 -1.56 -14.53
CA VAL A 280 -3.17 -0.57 -14.19
C VAL A 280 -3.51 0.08 -12.87
N ARG A 281 -2.57 0.10 -11.92
CA ARG A 281 -2.68 0.87 -10.68
C ARG A 281 -1.51 1.82 -10.56
N ILE A 282 -1.76 2.99 -9.99
CA ILE A 282 -0.72 4.00 -9.75
C ILE A 282 -0.06 3.70 -8.42
N SER A 283 1.19 3.29 -8.45
CA SER A 283 1.94 3.00 -7.24
C SER A 283 2.69 4.20 -6.68
N GLU A 284 2.80 5.27 -7.47
CA GLU A 284 3.26 6.59 -7.06
C GLU A 284 2.71 7.68 -7.98
N THR A 285 2.22 8.75 -7.39
CA THR A 285 2.02 10.03 -8.06
C THR A 285 2.01 11.15 -7.03
N GLY A 286 2.46 12.34 -7.40
CA GLY A 286 2.52 13.47 -6.48
C GLY A 286 3.07 14.73 -7.15
N TRP A 287 3.18 15.79 -6.38
CA TRP A 287 3.69 17.07 -6.85
C TRP A 287 4.54 17.73 -5.76
N PRO A 288 5.79 18.14 -6.05
CA PRO A 288 6.66 18.69 -5.03
C PRO A 288 6.25 20.12 -4.65
N SER A 289 6.29 20.45 -3.36
CA SER A 289 5.97 21.78 -2.85
C SER A 289 7.12 22.78 -2.96
N ARG A 290 8.32 22.31 -3.34
CA ARG A 290 9.50 23.15 -3.52
C ARG A 290 10.50 22.44 -4.41
N GLY A 291 11.08 23.12 -5.37
CA GLY A 291 12.13 22.60 -6.25
C GLY A 291 13.33 23.52 -6.37
N ASP A 292 14.29 23.13 -7.20
CA ASP A 292 15.38 24.00 -7.68
C ASP A 292 14.84 25.06 -8.66
N ASP A 293 15.67 26.04 -9.03
CA ASP A 293 15.24 27.17 -9.89
C ASP A 293 14.72 26.73 -11.28
N ASP A 294 15.16 25.58 -11.78
CA ASP A 294 14.74 24.97 -13.04
C ASP A 294 13.55 24.00 -12.89
N GLU A 295 13.06 23.77 -11.67
CA GLU A 295 11.93 22.89 -11.39
C GLU A 295 10.60 23.66 -11.40
N VAL A 296 10.31 24.26 -12.55
CA VAL A 296 9.12 25.10 -12.75
C VAL A 296 7.85 24.38 -12.34
N GLY A 297 7.04 25.04 -11.53
CA GLY A 297 5.78 24.51 -11.01
C GLY A 297 5.87 23.85 -9.64
N ALA A 298 7.08 23.60 -9.10
CA ALA A 298 7.26 23.05 -7.75
C ALA A 298 7.00 24.11 -6.66
N THR A 299 5.73 24.34 -6.33
CA THR A 299 5.30 25.29 -5.28
C THR A 299 4.26 24.65 -4.35
N PRO A 300 4.09 25.15 -3.11
CA PRO A 300 3.07 24.62 -2.21
C PRO A 300 1.66 24.76 -2.76
N GLU A 301 1.37 25.82 -3.52
CA GLU A 301 0.05 26.04 -4.12
C GLU A 301 -0.27 24.99 -5.19
N ASN A 302 0.68 24.69 -6.07
CA ASN A 302 0.49 23.68 -7.11
C ASN A 302 0.44 22.27 -6.51
N ALA A 303 1.24 21.99 -5.48
CA ALA A 303 1.17 20.73 -4.76
C ALA A 303 -0.19 20.53 -4.07
N ALA A 304 -0.74 21.60 -3.46
CA ALA A 304 -2.08 21.59 -2.89
C ALA A 304 -3.17 21.31 -3.94
N LYS A 305 -3.08 21.97 -5.11
CA LYS A 305 -4.01 21.75 -6.21
C LYS A 305 -3.93 20.31 -6.73
N TYR A 306 -2.73 19.84 -7.07
CA TYR A 306 -2.54 18.51 -7.64
C TYR A 306 -3.07 17.43 -6.71
N ASN A 307 -2.56 17.37 -5.47
CA ASN A 307 -2.93 16.33 -4.52
C ASN A 307 -4.37 16.49 -4.03
N GLY A 308 -4.84 17.73 -3.81
CA GLY A 308 -6.23 17.98 -3.40
C GLY A 308 -7.25 17.59 -4.47
N ASN A 309 -7.01 17.95 -5.73
CA ASN A 309 -7.91 17.61 -6.83
C ASN A 309 -7.84 16.11 -7.14
N LEU A 310 -6.66 15.49 -7.07
CA LEU A 310 -6.50 14.03 -7.18
C LEU A 310 -7.37 13.31 -6.13
N LEU A 311 -7.27 13.70 -4.86
CA LEU A 311 -8.06 13.09 -3.78
C LEU A 311 -9.57 13.19 -4.04
N GLN A 312 -10.06 14.34 -4.52
CA GLN A 312 -11.47 14.51 -4.89
C GLN A 312 -11.88 13.56 -6.02
N ARG A 313 -11.04 13.39 -7.04
CA ARG A 313 -11.32 12.47 -8.17
C ARG A 313 -11.39 11.01 -7.73
N ILE A 314 -10.54 10.63 -6.77
CA ILE A 314 -10.51 9.27 -6.19
C ILE A 314 -11.75 9.04 -5.32
N GLU A 315 -12.17 10.01 -4.51
CA GLU A 315 -13.41 9.95 -3.71
C GLU A 315 -14.66 9.81 -4.60
N MET A 316 -14.65 10.42 -5.79
CA MET A 316 -15.70 10.25 -6.80
C MET A 316 -15.69 8.88 -7.49
N ASN A 317 -14.76 7.98 -7.15
CA ASN A 317 -14.54 6.69 -7.82
C ASN A 317 -14.39 6.83 -9.35
N GLN A 318 -13.77 7.93 -9.78
CA GLN A 318 -13.65 8.23 -11.21
C GLN A 318 -12.63 7.30 -11.88
N GLY A 319 -13.04 6.72 -13.02
CA GLY A 319 -12.16 6.04 -13.96
C GLY A 319 -11.62 6.97 -15.05
N THR A 320 -10.69 6.47 -15.85
CA THR A 320 -10.16 7.21 -17.00
C THR A 320 -11.15 7.22 -18.19
N PRO A 321 -10.98 8.10 -19.19
CA PRO A 321 -11.81 8.07 -20.41
C PRO A 321 -11.87 6.72 -21.12
N LEU A 322 -10.76 5.96 -21.19
CA LEU A 322 -10.73 4.62 -21.80
C LEU A 322 -11.31 3.54 -20.89
N LYS A 323 -11.21 3.71 -19.56
CA LYS A 323 -11.69 2.75 -18.54
C LYS A 323 -12.61 3.43 -17.53
N PRO A 324 -13.78 3.97 -17.94
CA PRO A 324 -14.62 4.80 -17.09
C PRO A 324 -15.28 4.02 -15.93
N THR A 325 -15.36 2.70 -16.02
CA THR A 325 -15.95 1.83 -15.00
C THR A 325 -14.93 1.22 -14.04
N VAL A 326 -13.64 1.50 -14.23
CA VAL A 326 -12.56 1.02 -13.35
C VAL A 326 -12.04 2.24 -12.58
N PRO A 327 -12.38 2.39 -11.30
CA PRO A 327 -11.87 3.49 -10.49
C PRO A 327 -10.34 3.50 -10.49
N VAL A 328 -9.76 4.68 -10.57
CA VAL A 328 -8.31 4.83 -10.50
C VAL A 328 -7.84 4.49 -9.08
N ASP A 329 -6.94 3.52 -8.95
CA ASP A 329 -6.29 3.14 -7.69
C ASP A 329 -4.91 3.80 -7.62
N VAL A 330 -4.65 4.58 -6.55
CA VAL A 330 -3.45 5.41 -6.39
C VAL A 330 -2.83 5.29 -5.01
N TYR A 331 -1.49 5.28 -4.97
CA TYR A 331 -0.69 5.69 -3.82
C TYR A 331 -0.08 7.08 -4.07
N VAL A 332 -0.39 8.02 -3.17
CA VAL A 332 0.15 9.39 -3.21
C VAL A 332 1.59 9.39 -2.68
N PHE A 333 2.50 9.93 -3.49
CA PHE A 333 3.89 10.14 -3.14
C PHE A 333 4.09 11.59 -2.65
N ALA A 334 4.39 11.82 -1.37
CA ALA A 334 4.53 10.84 -0.27
C ALA A 334 3.96 11.39 1.05
N LEU A 335 3.94 10.55 2.10
CA LEU A 335 3.41 10.93 3.40
C LEU A 335 4.19 12.10 4.03
N PHE A 336 5.53 12.04 4.00
CA PHE A 336 6.40 13.02 4.62
C PHE A 336 7.42 13.61 3.64
N ASN A 337 7.90 14.81 3.94
CA ASN A 337 9.14 15.31 3.33
C ASN A 337 10.32 14.45 3.83
N GLU A 338 11.14 13.97 2.89
CA GLU A 338 12.22 13.03 3.16
C GLU A 338 13.59 13.71 2.99
N ASN A 339 14.13 14.24 4.10
CA ASN A 339 15.27 15.17 4.08
C ASN A 339 16.61 14.57 3.63
N LEU A 340 16.75 13.24 3.54
CA LEU A 340 17.96 12.56 3.07
C LEU A 340 17.85 12.10 1.60
N LYS A 341 16.74 12.35 0.91
CA LYS A 341 16.63 11.96 -0.51
C LYS A 341 17.68 12.69 -1.36
N PRO A 342 18.46 11.96 -2.17
CA PRO A 342 19.44 12.56 -3.07
C PRO A 342 18.75 13.25 -4.25
N GLY A 343 19.52 13.97 -5.07
CA GLY A 343 19.02 14.61 -6.28
C GLY A 343 18.48 16.03 -6.06
N PRO A 344 17.60 16.53 -6.94
CA PRO A 344 17.15 17.92 -6.93
C PRO A 344 16.33 18.25 -5.68
N THR A 345 16.10 19.53 -5.43
CA THR A 345 15.35 20.00 -4.25
C THR A 345 13.95 19.41 -4.16
N SER A 346 13.26 19.19 -5.28
CA SER A 346 11.96 18.53 -5.32
C SER A 346 11.90 17.21 -4.58
N GLU A 347 12.94 16.38 -4.67
CA GLU A 347 12.98 15.04 -4.06
C GLU A 347 12.77 15.07 -2.55
N ARG A 348 13.15 16.16 -1.88
CA ARG A 348 13.01 16.34 -0.42
C ARG A 348 11.68 17.00 -0.02
N ASN A 349 10.81 17.31 -0.99
CA ASN A 349 9.65 18.20 -0.82
C ASN A 349 8.35 17.64 -1.45
N TYR A 350 8.20 16.32 -1.55
CA TYR A 350 6.96 15.66 -2.02
C TYR A 350 5.92 15.38 -0.91
N GLY A 351 6.28 15.61 0.35
CA GLY A 351 5.46 15.25 1.50
C GLY A 351 4.13 15.99 1.57
N LEU A 352 3.08 15.27 1.94
CA LEU A 352 1.83 15.86 2.43
C LEU A 352 2.03 16.54 3.80
N PHE A 353 2.93 15.98 4.62
CA PHE A 353 3.25 16.46 5.97
C PHE A 353 4.75 16.73 6.13
N TYR A 354 5.06 17.70 6.98
CA TYR A 354 6.38 17.78 7.58
C TYR A 354 6.56 16.63 8.59
N PRO A 355 7.81 16.27 8.94
CA PRO A 355 8.10 15.23 9.93
C PRO A 355 7.48 15.49 11.33
N ASP A 356 7.13 16.74 11.66
CA ASP A 356 6.44 17.06 12.92
C ASP A 356 4.93 16.79 12.89
N GLY A 357 4.38 16.36 11.75
CA GLY A 357 2.96 16.08 11.53
C GLY A 357 2.14 17.29 11.10
N THR A 358 2.75 18.47 10.93
CA THR A 358 2.06 19.62 10.35
C THR A 358 1.90 19.45 8.84
N PRO A 359 0.75 19.79 8.25
CA PRO A 359 0.56 19.70 6.80
C PRO A 359 1.47 20.71 6.09
N VAL A 360 2.15 20.29 5.02
CA VAL A 360 2.96 21.20 4.18
C VAL A 360 2.06 22.19 3.44
N TYR A 361 0.88 21.71 3.04
CA TYR A 361 -0.18 22.46 2.39
C TYR A 361 -1.53 21.80 2.69
N ASN A 362 -2.63 22.55 2.55
CA ASN A 362 -3.96 22.05 2.90
C ASN A 362 -4.64 21.35 1.72
N VAL A 363 -4.82 20.02 1.82
CA VAL A 363 -5.58 19.19 0.87
C VAL A 363 -6.92 18.70 1.44
N GLY A 364 -7.43 19.33 2.50
CA GLY A 364 -8.65 18.91 3.20
C GLY A 364 -8.43 17.76 4.20
N LEU A 365 -7.24 17.15 4.21
CA LEU A 365 -6.81 16.17 5.21
C LEU A 365 -6.52 16.86 6.55
N ARG A 366 -7.35 16.60 7.56
CA ARG A 366 -7.15 17.09 8.93
C ARG A 366 -6.71 15.95 9.85
N GLY A 367 -5.41 15.65 9.82
CA GLY A 367 -4.81 14.61 10.65
C GLY A 367 -4.41 15.13 12.03
N HIS A 368 -4.43 14.24 13.02
CA HIS A 368 -3.87 14.47 14.34
C HIS A 368 -2.69 13.53 14.56
N LEU A 369 -1.47 14.07 14.62
CA LEU A 369 -0.31 13.29 15.02
C LEU A 369 -0.31 13.16 16.57
N PRO A 370 -0.38 11.94 17.14
CA PRO A 370 -0.38 11.78 18.58
C PRO A 370 0.89 12.35 19.23
N SER A 371 0.74 13.00 20.38
CA SER A 371 1.85 13.51 21.17
C SER A 371 2.73 12.37 21.69
N ILE A 372 4.02 12.66 21.93
CA ILE A 372 4.93 11.72 22.59
C ILE A 372 4.49 11.60 24.05
N VAL A 373 3.83 10.50 24.40
CA VAL A 373 3.56 10.17 25.80
C VAL A 373 4.85 9.58 26.37
N PHE A 374 5.63 10.39 27.08
CA PHE A 374 6.63 9.83 27.98
C PHE A 374 5.86 9.12 29.11
N SER A 375 5.78 7.80 29.04
CA SER A 375 5.41 7.01 30.20
C SER A 375 6.55 7.12 31.20
N SER A 376 6.48 8.12 32.08
CA SER A 376 7.20 8.07 33.34
C SER A 376 6.55 6.97 34.16
N SER A 377 7.06 5.74 34.03
CA SER A 377 6.80 4.70 35.00
C SER A 377 7.41 5.13 36.33
N SER A 378 6.68 5.98 37.06
CA SER A 378 6.80 6.06 38.50
C SER A 378 6.42 4.68 39.03
N LEU A 379 7.37 4.02 39.70
CA LEU A 379 7.07 2.95 40.64
C LEU A 379 6.29 3.57 41.80
N MET A 380 5.02 3.90 41.58
CA MET A 380 4.04 4.00 42.65
C MET A 380 3.32 2.66 42.70
N MET A 381 3.85 1.76 43.54
CA MET A 381 3.13 0.56 43.92
C MET A 381 1.73 0.96 44.43
N PRO A 382 0.66 0.25 44.04
CA PRO A 382 -0.65 0.46 44.63
C PRO A 382 -0.58 -0.03 46.09
N ALA A 383 -0.47 0.92 47.03
CA ALA A 383 -0.65 0.66 48.44
C ALA A 383 -2.13 0.39 48.73
N LEU A 384 -2.64 -0.78 48.35
CA LEU A 384 -3.94 -1.27 48.81
C LEU A 384 -4.07 -2.78 48.59
N SER A 385 -3.27 -3.58 49.32
CA SER A 385 -3.52 -5.01 49.56
C SER A 385 -2.66 -5.54 50.71
N ILE A 386 -2.76 -4.92 51.90
CA ILE A 386 -2.32 -5.54 53.17
C ILE A 386 -3.35 -5.20 54.25
N VAL A 387 -4.58 -5.71 54.15
CA VAL A 387 -5.48 -5.95 55.30
C VAL A 387 -6.52 -7.02 54.92
N ILE A 388 -6.12 -8.28 54.69
CA ILE A 388 -6.94 -9.49 54.99
C ILE A 388 -5.98 -10.68 55.11
N LEU A 389 -5.33 -10.84 56.26
CA LEU A 389 -4.74 -12.12 56.73
C LEU A 389 -4.26 -11.99 58.19
N ALA A 390 -5.17 -11.60 59.09
CA ALA A 390 -4.93 -11.68 60.53
C ALA A 390 -6.22 -11.67 61.36
N VAL A 391 -7.20 -12.52 61.05
CA VAL A 391 -8.15 -13.06 62.06
C VAL A 391 -8.59 -14.46 61.61
N ALA A 392 -7.76 -15.47 61.86
CA ALA A 392 -8.14 -16.88 61.84
C ALA A 392 -7.19 -17.67 62.76
N ALA A 393 -7.10 -17.26 64.02
CA ALA A 393 -6.49 -18.04 65.09
C ALA A 393 -6.90 -17.44 66.45
N SER A 394 -8.17 -17.61 66.86
CA SER A 394 -8.65 -17.50 68.26
C SER A 394 -10.15 -17.84 68.37
N ILE A 395 -10.58 -19.04 67.97
CA ILE A 395 -11.78 -19.68 68.53
C ILE A 395 -11.48 -21.18 68.66
N LEU A 396 -10.82 -21.51 69.76
CA LEU A 396 -10.78 -22.84 70.38
C LEU A 396 -10.48 -22.62 71.88
N THR A 397 -11.49 -22.08 72.56
CA THR A 397 -11.97 -22.46 73.90
C THR A 397 -13.43 -22.09 73.98
#